data_AF-A0A7C1W1V3-F1
#
_entry.id   AF-A0A7C1W1V3-F1
#
_cell.length_a   1.000
_cell.length_b   1.000
_cell.length_c   1.000
_cell.angle_alpha   90.00
_cell.angle_beta   90.00
_cell.angle_gamma   90.00
#
_symmetry.space_group_name_H-M   'P 1'
#
loop_
_entity.id
_entity.type
_entity.pdbx_description
1 polymer ?
#
loop_
_entity_poly.entity_id
_entity_poly.type
_entity_poly.pdbx_seq_one_letter_code
_entity_poly.pdbx_strand_id
1 'polypeptide(L)'
;MENIIKKDNRLYTKNLVPGESVYNEKLIKFEGIEYRYWDPFRSKLSAAILNGLHDLPLKKNSKVLYLGAASGTTPSHVSDIAENGRVYCVEFSPRAIRKLVNICEKRKNMFPILEDANYPERYAHLIENVDFIYQDIAQPNQTEILI
;
A
#
# COMPACT_ATOMS: atom_id res chain seq x y z
N MET A 1 -7.29 11.80 8.06
CA MET A 1 -7.25 10.33 7.91
C MET A 1 -6.53 9.76 9.11
N GLU A 2 -7.04 8.67 9.69
CA GLU A 2 -6.37 8.01 10.81
C GLU A 2 -5.03 7.38 10.36
N ASN A 3 -4.05 7.29 11.27
CA ASN A 3 -2.69 6.77 11.02
C ASN A 3 -1.83 7.55 10.00
N ILE A 4 -2.28 8.74 9.57
CA ILE A 4 -1.52 9.66 8.72
C ILE A 4 -1.30 10.98 9.48
N ILE A 5 -0.07 11.48 9.46
CA ILE A 5 0.24 12.83 9.94
C ILE A 5 0.83 13.66 8.81
N LYS A 6 0.45 14.94 8.74
CA LYS A 6 1.03 15.94 7.83
C LYS A 6 1.82 16.95 8.64
N LYS A 7 3.12 17.09 8.35
CA LYS A 7 4.02 18.03 9.03
C LYS A 7 5.00 18.64 8.02
N ASP A 8 5.17 19.95 8.02
CA ASP A 8 6.10 20.67 7.13
C ASP A 8 5.93 20.30 5.64
N ASN A 9 4.68 20.22 5.19
CA ASN A 9 4.28 19.77 3.85
C ASN A 9 4.75 18.35 3.46
N ARG A 10 5.04 17.51 4.45
CA ARG A 10 5.39 16.10 4.29
C ARG A 10 4.32 15.21 4.89
N LEU A 11 4.14 14.04 4.29
CA LEU A 11 3.20 13.02 4.74
C LEU A 11 3.95 11.90 5.46
N TYR A 12 3.36 11.37 6.52
CA TYR A 12 3.91 10.23 7.24
C TYR A 12 2.81 9.26 7.62
N THR A 13 3.10 7.96 7.61
CA THR A 13 2.20 6.89 8.09
C THR A 13 2.75 6.28 9.37
N LYS A 14 1.85 5.82 10.25
CA LYS A 14 2.23 5.08 11.46
C LYS A 14 3.03 3.83 11.08
N ASN A 15 4.22 3.62 11.66
CA ASN A 15 5.00 2.43 11.34
C ASN A 15 4.44 1.19 12.06
N LEU A 16 3.93 0.21 11.32
CA LEU A 16 3.50 -1.07 11.90
C LEU A 16 4.65 -2.01 12.24
N VAL A 17 5.87 -1.74 11.76
CA VAL A 17 7.09 -2.48 12.09
C VAL A 17 8.13 -1.50 12.66
N PRO A 18 7.99 -1.08 13.92
CA PRO A 18 8.86 -0.06 14.51
C PRO A 18 10.34 -0.41 14.42
N GLY A 19 11.18 0.58 14.15
CA GLY A 19 12.63 0.44 13.96
C GLY A 19 13.03 0.06 12.54
N GLU A 20 12.09 -0.31 11.67
CA GLU A 20 12.39 -0.68 10.28
C GLU A 20 11.86 0.31 9.26
N SER A 21 12.69 0.61 8.25
CA SER A 21 12.29 1.29 7.02
C SER A 21 12.23 0.29 5.86
N VAL A 22 11.39 0.56 4.85
CA VAL A 22 11.19 -0.36 3.71
C VAL A 22 12.09 0.00 2.53
N TYR A 23 12.29 1.29 2.28
CA TYR A 23 13.05 1.83 1.15
C TYR A 23 14.02 2.92 1.57
N ASN A 24 14.47 2.87 2.82
CA ASN A 24 15.35 3.84 3.49
C ASN A 24 14.71 5.22 3.68
N GLU A 25 13.39 5.27 3.83
CA GLU A 25 12.67 6.47 4.21
C GLU A 25 12.97 6.90 5.65
N LYS A 26 12.81 8.20 5.92
CA LYS A 26 13.04 8.76 7.25
C LYS A 26 11.99 8.26 8.25
N LEU A 27 12.46 7.74 9.37
CA LEU A 27 11.63 7.42 10.55
C LEU A 27 11.65 8.60 11.53
N ILE A 28 10.50 8.90 12.13
CA ILE A 28 10.35 9.92 13.17
C ILE A 28 9.51 9.39 14.32
N LYS A 29 9.71 9.91 15.53
CA LYS A 29 8.79 9.69 16.64
C LYS A 29 7.92 10.92 16.85
N PHE A 30 6.63 10.70 16.98
CA PHE A 30 5.64 11.73 17.30
C PHE A 30 4.71 11.16 18.37
N GLU A 31 4.61 11.85 19.52
CA GLU A 31 3.80 11.41 20.67
C GLU A 31 4.09 9.97 21.12
N GLY A 32 5.37 9.57 21.10
CA GLY A 32 5.80 8.22 21.48
C GLY A 32 5.56 7.13 20.44
N ILE A 33 4.88 7.42 19.33
CA ILE A 33 4.62 6.50 18.23
C ILE A 33 5.60 6.76 17.08
N GLU A 34 6.10 5.71 16.45
CA GLU A 34 6.97 5.82 15.27
C GLU A 34 6.16 5.99 13.99
N TYR A 35 6.60 6.90 13.13
CA TYR A 35 6.03 7.18 11.82
C TYR A 35 7.11 7.16 10.75
N ARG A 36 6.73 6.80 9.53
CA ARG A 36 7.62 6.73 8.36
C ARG A 36 7.23 7.77 7.35
N TYR A 37 8.23 8.47 6.79
CA TYR A 37 8.02 9.43 5.73
C TYR A 37 7.46 8.74 4.48
N TRP A 38 6.39 9.30 3.92
CA TRP A 38 5.77 8.81 2.69
C TRP A 38 6.09 9.76 1.54
N ASP A 39 7.12 9.40 0.77
CA ASP A 39 7.68 10.24 -0.28
C ASP A 39 6.70 10.44 -1.47
N PRO A 40 6.20 11.66 -1.73
CA PRO A 40 5.30 11.92 -2.85
C PRO A 40 5.96 11.77 -4.22
N PHE A 41 7.30 11.85 -4.32
CA PHE A 41 8.01 11.63 -5.59
C PHE A 41 8.15 10.15 -5.95
N ARG A 42 7.87 9.25 -4.98
CA ARG A 42 7.91 7.79 -5.17
C ARG A 42 6.53 7.14 -5.11
N SER A 43 5.50 7.89 -4.73
CA SER A 43 4.15 7.36 -4.52
C SER A 43 3.09 8.33 -5.04
N LYS A 44 2.38 7.91 -6.09
CA LYS A 44 1.27 8.67 -6.69
C LYS A 44 0.17 8.94 -5.67
N LEU A 45 -0.12 7.99 -4.78
CA LEU A 45 -1.11 8.16 -3.72
C LEU A 45 -0.69 9.22 -2.69
N SER A 46 0.58 9.23 -2.25
CA SER A 46 1.08 10.30 -1.35
C SER A 46 1.01 11.67 -2.03
N ALA A 47 1.42 11.75 -3.30
CA ALA A 47 1.31 12.98 -4.08
C ALA A 47 -0.16 13.45 -4.19
N ALA A 48 -1.09 12.55 -4.48
CA ALA A 48 -2.51 12.88 -4.57
C ALA A 48 -3.07 13.41 -3.24
N ILE A 49 -2.75 12.76 -2.11
CA ILE A 49 -3.18 13.21 -0.77
C ILE A 49 -2.62 14.60 -0.45
N LEU A 50 -1.35 14.85 -0.75
CA LEU A 50 -0.74 16.17 -0.53
C LEU A 50 -1.36 17.26 -1.40
N ASN A 51 -1.83 16.91 -2.60
CA ASN A 51 -2.50 17.81 -3.54
C ASN A 51 -4.02 17.96 -3.31
N GLY A 52 -4.55 17.47 -2.18
CA GLY A 52 -5.94 17.74 -1.78
C GLY A 52 -6.92 16.59 -1.98
N LEU A 53 -6.45 15.38 -2.29
CA LEU A 53 -7.31 14.19 -2.25
C LEU A 53 -7.61 13.83 -0.78
N HIS A 54 -8.80 14.18 -0.30
CA HIS A 54 -9.21 14.01 1.10
C HIS A 54 -10.18 12.84 1.31
N ASP A 55 -11.04 12.55 0.34
CA ASP A 55 -12.10 11.53 0.45
C ASP A 55 -11.64 10.18 -0.12
N LEU A 56 -10.68 9.55 0.56
CA LEU A 56 -10.26 8.18 0.29
C LEU A 56 -11.03 7.20 1.19
N PRO A 57 -11.63 6.12 0.67
CA PRO A 57 -12.28 5.07 1.46
C PRO A 57 -11.26 4.14 2.17
N LEU A 58 -10.09 4.67 2.53
CA LEU A 58 -9.01 3.96 3.19
C LEU A 58 -9.00 4.30 4.69
N LYS A 59 -9.38 3.35 5.52
CA LYS A 59 -9.52 3.43 6.98
C LYS A 59 -8.75 2.28 7.64
N LYS A 60 -8.62 2.31 8.97
CA LYS A 60 -7.91 1.28 9.76
C LYS A 60 -8.37 -0.15 9.49
N ASN A 61 -9.66 -0.36 9.25
CA ASN A 61 -10.22 -1.70 9.07
C ASN A 61 -10.43 -2.07 7.58
N SER A 62 -9.99 -1.22 6.64
CA SER A 62 -10.25 -1.43 5.22
C SER A 62 -9.57 -2.69 4.69
N LYS A 63 -10.31 -3.45 3.89
CA LYS A 63 -9.76 -4.50 3.03
C LYS A 63 -9.45 -3.89 1.67
N VAL A 64 -8.19 -3.98 1.26
CA VAL A 64 -7.66 -3.30 0.08
C VAL A 64 -7.12 -4.32 -0.91
N LEU A 65 -7.52 -4.19 -2.17
CA LEU A 65 -6.85 -4.84 -3.29
C LEU A 65 -5.91 -3.83 -3.94
N TYR A 66 -4.61 -4.12 -3.94
CA TYR A 66 -3.57 -3.31 -4.58
C TYR A 66 -3.10 -4.02 -5.84
N LEU A 67 -3.36 -3.41 -7.00
CA LEU A 67 -2.97 -3.94 -8.31
C LEU A 67 -1.69 -3.26 -8.78
N GLY A 68 -0.65 -4.05 -9.07
CA GLY A 68 0.68 -3.53 -9.45
C GLY A 68 1.52 -3.13 -8.24
N ALA A 69 1.62 -4.03 -7.24
CA ALA A 69 2.29 -3.74 -5.97
C ALA A 69 3.82 -3.57 -6.08
N ALA A 70 4.44 -4.00 -7.18
CA ALA A 70 5.86 -3.95 -7.45
C ALA A 70 6.69 -4.47 -6.26
N SER A 71 7.61 -3.67 -5.76
CA SER A 71 8.46 -4.03 -4.61
C SER A 71 7.86 -3.66 -3.25
N GLY A 72 6.59 -3.23 -3.17
CA GLY A 72 5.91 -2.99 -1.90
C GLY A 72 6.11 -1.62 -1.24
N THR A 73 6.72 -0.64 -1.92
CA THR A 73 6.94 0.72 -1.39
C THR A 73 5.64 1.39 -0.93
N THR A 74 4.73 1.73 -1.87
CA THR A 74 3.44 2.33 -1.56
C THR A 74 2.50 1.37 -0.82
N PRO A 75 2.38 0.08 -1.20
CA PRO A 75 1.54 -0.88 -0.46
C PRO A 75 1.89 -0.98 1.02
N SER A 76 3.16 -0.81 1.41
CA SER A 76 3.54 -0.82 2.83
C SER A 76 2.97 0.38 3.61
N HIS A 77 2.80 1.54 2.98
CA HIS A 77 2.12 2.68 3.57
C HIS A 77 0.61 2.50 3.60
N VAL A 78 0.03 1.82 2.59
CA VAL A 78 -1.39 1.43 2.62
C VAL A 78 -1.66 0.45 3.77
N SER A 79 -0.76 -0.51 3.99
CA SER A 79 -0.78 -1.43 5.14
C SER A 79 -0.71 -0.69 6.46
N ASP A 80 0.16 0.32 6.59
CA ASP A 80 0.24 1.18 7.79
C ASP A 80 -1.10 1.89 8.12
N ILE A 81 -1.83 2.32 7.09
CA ILE A 81 -3.12 3.00 7.23
C ILE A 81 -4.23 1.99 7.57
N ALA A 82 -4.25 0.85 6.88
CA ALA A 82 -5.19 -0.26 7.09
C ALA A 82 -4.73 -1.22 8.22
N GLU A 83 -4.33 -0.65 9.36
CA GLU A 83 -3.69 -1.36 10.48
C GLU A 83 -4.40 -2.63 10.95
N ASN A 84 -5.73 -2.60 11.03
CA ASN A 84 -6.57 -3.74 11.43
C ASN A 84 -7.26 -4.42 10.23
N GLY A 85 -6.98 -3.93 9.02
CA GLY A 85 -7.56 -4.39 7.77
C GLY A 85 -6.68 -5.45 7.09
N ARG A 86 -6.79 -5.52 5.77
CA ARG A 86 -5.98 -6.42 4.93
C ARG A 86 -5.59 -5.72 3.64
N VAL A 87 -4.38 -5.95 3.16
CA VAL A 87 -3.89 -5.43 1.89
C VAL A 87 -3.41 -6.60 1.05
N TYR A 88 -4.17 -6.92 0.00
CA TYR A 88 -3.86 -7.95 -0.97
C TYR A 88 -3.08 -7.32 -2.12
N CYS A 89 -1.85 -7.76 -2.35
CA CYS A 89 -0.92 -7.13 -3.25
C CYS A 89 -0.66 -8.02 -4.47
N VAL A 90 -1.33 -7.71 -5.58
CA VAL A 90 -1.15 -8.41 -6.85
C VAL A 90 0.06 -7.83 -7.59
N GLU A 91 1.00 -8.70 -7.93
CA GLU A 91 2.18 -8.37 -8.73
C GLU A 91 2.50 -9.52 -9.68
N PHE A 92 2.68 -9.20 -10.96
CA PHE A 92 2.96 -10.18 -12.00
C PHE A 92 4.44 -10.56 -12.06
N SER A 93 5.35 -9.64 -11.74
CA SER A 93 6.79 -9.84 -11.89
C SER A 93 7.37 -10.74 -10.78
N PRO A 94 7.92 -11.93 -11.11
CA PRO A 94 8.57 -12.79 -10.12
C PRO A 94 9.80 -12.13 -9.47
N ARG A 95 10.43 -11.16 -10.16
CA ARG A 95 11.57 -10.42 -9.61
C ARG A 95 11.12 -9.38 -8.58
N ALA A 96 10.08 -8.61 -8.89
CA ALA A 96 9.57 -7.58 -7.99
C ALA A 96 8.98 -8.21 -6.73
N ILE A 97 8.21 -9.29 -6.89
CA ILE A 97 7.50 -9.92 -5.79
C ILE A 97 8.44 -10.49 -4.72
N ARG A 98 9.67 -10.91 -5.05
CA ARG A 98 10.65 -11.35 -4.05
C ARG A 98 10.91 -10.30 -2.97
N LYS A 99 10.96 -9.02 -3.35
CA LYS A 99 11.10 -7.92 -2.39
C LYS A 99 9.80 -7.68 -1.62
N LEU A 100 8.67 -7.80 -2.29
CA LEU A 100 7.34 -7.67 -1.68
C LEU A 100 7.14 -8.72 -0.58
N VAL A 101 7.47 -9.99 -0.84
CA VAL A 101 7.37 -11.10 0.12
C VAL A 101 8.12 -10.77 1.41
N ASN A 102 9.37 -10.29 1.32
CA ASN A 102 10.15 -9.90 2.50
C ASN A 102 9.49 -8.79 3.34
N ILE A 103 8.73 -7.90 2.71
CA ILE A 103 7.97 -6.85 3.42
C ILE A 103 6.73 -7.46 4.09
N CYS A 104 6.02 -8.34 3.38
CA CYS A 104 4.82 -9.03 3.87
C CYS A 104 5.13 -9.96 5.04
N GLU A 105 6.28 -10.63 5.06
CA GLU A 105 6.72 -11.46 6.20
C GLU A 105 6.75 -10.69 7.52
N LYS A 106 7.01 -9.38 7.46
CA LYS A 106 7.06 -8.50 8.62
C LYS A 106 5.74 -7.81 8.94
N ARG A 107 4.78 -7.82 7.99
CA ARG A 107 3.49 -7.11 8.08
C ARG A 107 2.33 -8.10 7.99
N LYS A 108 1.75 -8.43 9.14
CA LYS A 108 0.67 -9.43 9.27
C LYS A 108 -0.60 -9.13 8.46
N ASN A 109 -0.83 -7.88 8.10
CA ASN A 109 -2.00 -7.44 7.33
C ASN A 109 -1.74 -7.34 5.82
N MET A 110 -0.58 -7.78 5.32
CA MET A 110 -0.18 -7.60 3.92
C MET A 110 0.11 -8.95 3.27
N PHE A 111 -0.56 -9.24 2.15
CA PHE A 111 -0.57 -10.55 1.50
C PHE A 111 -0.10 -10.44 0.05
N PRO A 112 1.06 -11.03 -0.32
CA PRO A 112 1.56 -11.00 -1.68
C PRO A 112 0.85 -12.05 -2.54
N ILE A 113 0.48 -11.69 -3.77
CA ILE A 113 -0.15 -12.57 -4.75
C ILE A 113 0.62 -12.46 -6.08
N LEU A 114 1.25 -13.57 -6.51
CA LEU A 114 1.96 -13.66 -7.79
C LEU A 114 0.98 -14.06 -8.88
N GLU A 115 0.27 -13.08 -9.44
CA GLU A 115 -0.65 -13.29 -10.55
C GLU A 115 -0.69 -12.06 -11.46
N ASP A 116 -1.23 -12.26 -12.67
CA ASP A 116 -1.51 -11.17 -13.60
C ASP A 116 -2.89 -10.57 -13.29
N ALA A 117 -2.92 -9.25 -13.06
CA ALA A 117 -4.14 -8.52 -12.75
C ALA A 117 -5.19 -8.57 -13.87
N ASN A 118 -4.78 -8.87 -15.12
CA ASN A 118 -5.69 -9.08 -16.26
C ASN A 118 -6.61 -10.29 -16.10
N TYR A 119 -6.33 -11.19 -15.15
CA TYR A 119 -7.08 -12.43 -14.95
C TYR A 119 -7.58 -12.56 -13.50
N PRO A 120 -8.54 -11.71 -13.05
CA PRO A 120 -9.07 -11.73 -11.68
C PRO A 120 -9.53 -13.11 -11.21
N GLU A 121 -10.07 -13.93 -12.09
CA GLU A 121 -10.53 -15.29 -11.79
C GLU A 121 -9.43 -16.19 -11.22
N ARG A 122 -8.15 -15.90 -11.52
CA ARG A 122 -7.00 -16.68 -11.05
C ARG A 122 -6.62 -16.37 -9.61
N TYR A 123 -6.99 -15.22 -9.07
CA TYR A 123 -6.64 -14.84 -7.69
C TYR A 123 -7.86 -14.49 -6.83
N ALA A 124 -9.06 -14.37 -7.41
CA ALA A 124 -10.29 -14.03 -6.70
C ALA A 124 -10.57 -14.96 -5.51
N HIS A 125 -10.23 -16.25 -5.63
CA HIS A 125 -10.41 -17.24 -4.56
C HIS A 125 -9.49 -17.05 -3.35
N LEU A 126 -8.46 -16.20 -3.46
CA LEU A 126 -7.50 -15.86 -2.39
C LEU A 126 -7.89 -14.59 -1.62
N ILE A 127 -8.85 -13.82 -2.15
CA ILE A 127 -9.24 -12.51 -1.64
C ILE A 127 -10.67 -12.52 -1.10
N GLU A 128 -10.90 -11.73 -0.05
CA GLU A 128 -12.23 -11.43 0.44
C GLU A 128 -12.82 -10.24 -0.33
N ASN A 129 -14.12 -9.97 -0.18
CA ASN A 129 -14.72 -8.73 -0.65
C ASN A 129 -13.95 -7.53 -0.06
N VAL A 130 -13.47 -6.65 -0.94
CA VAL A 130 -12.65 -5.49 -0.59
C VAL A 130 -13.47 -4.21 -0.57
N ASP A 131 -13.06 -3.27 0.29
CA ASP A 131 -13.68 -1.94 0.41
C ASP A 131 -13.06 -0.93 -0.55
N PHE A 132 -11.83 -1.19 -0.99
CA PHE A 132 -11.04 -0.27 -1.79
C PHE A 132 -10.11 -1.02 -2.75
N ILE A 133 -10.09 -0.58 -4.01
CA ILE A 133 -9.13 -1.03 -5.01
C ILE A 133 -8.20 0.15 -5.34
N TYR A 134 -6.90 -0.08 -5.25
CA TYR A 134 -5.89 0.86 -5.72
C TYR A 134 -5.14 0.24 -6.90
N GLN A 135 -5.29 0.86 -8.07
CA GLN A 135 -4.63 0.41 -9.29
C GLN A 135 -3.44 1.30 -9.64
N ASP A 136 -2.25 0.70 -9.66
CA ASP A 136 -0.98 1.36 -9.98
C ASP A 136 -0.27 0.68 -11.17
N ILE A 137 -1.05 0.04 -12.04
CA ILE A 137 -0.57 -0.65 -13.23
C ILE A 137 -0.39 0.36 -14.36
N ALA A 138 0.66 0.20 -15.17
CA ALA A 138 0.94 1.01 -16.35
C ALA A 138 0.77 0.19 -17.64
N GLN A 139 -0.46 -0.27 -17.92
CA GLN A 139 -0.82 -1.02 -19.13
C GLN A 139 -1.83 -0.23 -19.99
N PRO A 140 -1.88 -0.42 -21.32
CA PRO A 140 -2.84 0.28 -22.19
C PRO A 140 -4.30 -0.02 -21.86
N ASN A 141 -4.59 -1.23 -21.41
CA ASN A 141 -5.93 -1.74 -21.08
C ASN A 141 -6.28 -1.59 -19.59
N GLN A 142 -5.69 -0.61 -18.88
CA GLN A 142 -5.93 -0.35 -17.46
C GLN A 142 -7.42 -0.29 -17.07
N THR A 143 -8.26 0.28 -17.92
CA THR A 143 -9.71 0.36 -17.65
C THR A 143 -10.35 -1.03 -17.63
N GLU A 144 -9.95 -1.93 -18.53
CA GLU A 144 -10.45 -3.31 -18.58
C GLU A 144 -10.02 -4.12 -17.36
N ILE A 145 -8.80 -3.89 -16.86
CA ILE A 145 -8.29 -4.54 -15.65
C ILE A 145 -9.12 -4.17 -14.40
N LEU A 146 -9.71 -2.96 -14.38
CA LEU A 146 -10.44 -2.45 -13.22
C LEU A 146 -11.93 -2.84 -13.20
N ILE A 147 -12.51 -3.18 -14.37
CA ILE A 147 -13.95 -3.38 -14.58
C ILE A 147 -14.34 -4.85 -14.39
#